data_AF-A0A1V5TFS7-F1
#
_entry.id   AF-A0A1V5TFS7-F1
#
_cell.length_a   1.000
_cell.length_b   1.000
_cell.length_c   1.000
_cell.angle_alpha   90.00
_cell.angle_beta   90.00
_cell.angle_gamma   90.00
#
_symmetry.space_group_name_H-M   'P 1'
#
loop_
_entity.id
_entity.type
_entity.pdbx_description
1 polymer ?
#
loop_
_entity_poly.entity_id
_entity_poly.type
_entity_poly.pdbx_seq_one_letter_code
_entity_poly.pdbx_strand_id
1 'polypeptide(L)'
;MLSRKYNSPNNGKEMFFSGIYKITVKNTNYIYIGSTKRFAKRFKEHFVGLQSNCHANNKMQNIFNKYGIENFEIEIIELHTEYEKTYLFEREQYWMDFYKNDESWNLVNIAPTAMGGVGGMSEELKQYYSVKYSGEGNPHYGKTHSEEMRKEISDKLKISHQINKQKHLERIKKVAATGEYKRRREKAWENPSEKTLQHLINIQERNRNLTKEERELKNQKLKETRSQNFGKIRIFQQGDEKEFKTYQECADYIQADIVSVRSSLKENRKCKNYTISREFEGKGLKKVIIKKEHIDLVFLNTNDCSKYLEVSGTAVSNAIKFGYLCKGVIVERLKP
;
A
#
# COMPACT_ATOMS: atom_id res chain seq x y z
N MET A 1 31.46 -34.58 11.53
CA MET A 1 32.11 -33.31 11.93
C MET A 1 33.21 -32.99 10.94
N LEU A 2 33.09 -31.93 10.15
CA LEU A 2 34.17 -31.45 9.28
C LEU A 2 34.63 -30.09 9.80
N SER A 3 35.63 -30.11 10.69
CA SER A 3 36.34 -28.93 11.13
C SER A 3 37.58 -28.72 10.26
N ARG A 4 37.56 -27.70 9.41
CA ARG A 4 38.77 -26.98 9.03
C ARG A 4 38.48 -25.49 9.12
N LYS A 5 38.82 -24.91 10.28
CA LYS A 5 38.94 -23.45 10.44
C LYS A 5 40.21 -23.05 9.67
N TYR A 6 40.03 -22.35 8.56
CA TYR A 6 41.12 -21.64 7.89
C TYR A 6 41.26 -20.27 8.58
N ASN A 7 42.39 -20.02 9.24
CA ASN A 7 42.70 -18.73 9.85
C ASN A 7 43.46 -17.86 8.83
N SER A 8 42.92 -16.67 8.52
CA SER A 8 43.53 -15.71 7.60
C SER A 8 44.49 -14.76 8.34
N PRO A 9 45.71 -14.50 7.83
CA PRO A 9 46.70 -13.63 8.47
C PRO A 9 46.61 -12.16 8.02
N ASN A 10 45.44 -11.65 7.64
CA ASN A 10 45.30 -10.23 7.27
C ASN A 10 44.01 -9.59 7.79
N ASN A 11 44.19 -8.44 8.44
CA ASN A 11 43.21 -7.58 9.09
C ASN A 11 41.85 -7.45 8.36
N GLY A 12 40.86 -8.24 8.78
CA GLY A 12 39.45 -7.84 8.78
C GLY A 12 38.70 -7.73 7.46
N LYS A 13 39.29 -8.08 6.30
CA LYS A 13 38.51 -8.32 5.06
C LYS A 13 38.31 -9.82 4.88
N GLU A 14 37.09 -10.32 5.13
CA GLU A 14 36.67 -11.63 4.59
C GLU A 14 36.89 -11.61 3.07
N MET A 15 37.79 -12.44 2.55
CA MET A 15 37.86 -12.68 1.11
C MET A 15 36.60 -13.42 0.70
N PHE A 16 35.66 -12.70 0.09
CA PHE A 16 34.46 -13.31 -0.50
C PHE A 16 34.83 -13.97 -1.82
N PHE A 17 35.14 -15.26 -1.78
CA PHE A 17 35.30 -16.02 -3.00
C PHE A 17 33.96 -16.24 -3.70
N SER A 18 33.88 -15.78 -4.94
CA SER A 18 32.80 -16.08 -5.86
C SER A 18 33.25 -17.16 -6.84
N GLY A 19 32.35 -17.68 -7.67
CA GLY A 19 32.74 -18.63 -8.70
C GLY A 19 31.63 -19.55 -9.18
N ILE A 20 32.05 -20.57 -9.90
CA ILE A 20 31.20 -21.57 -10.56
C ILE A 20 31.36 -22.90 -9.84
N TYR A 21 30.24 -23.57 -9.60
CA TYR A 21 30.20 -24.92 -9.04
C TYR A 21 29.42 -25.86 -9.96
N LYS A 22 29.73 -27.14 -9.85
CA LYS A 22 29.00 -28.24 -10.46
C LYS A 22 28.44 -29.13 -9.36
N ILE A 23 27.22 -29.61 -9.56
CA ILE A 23 26.59 -30.63 -8.74
C ILE A 23 26.41 -31.86 -9.60
N THR A 24 27.01 -32.98 -9.20
CA THR A 24 26.99 -34.25 -9.92
C THR A 24 26.19 -35.28 -9.12
N VAL A 25 25.38 -36.09 -9.80
CA VAL A 25 24.68 -37.22 -9.17
C VAL A 25 25.42 -38.52 -9.46
N LYS A 26 25.97 -39.15 -8.42
CA LYS A 26 26.76 -40.39 -8.49
C LYS A 26 26.05 -41.49 -9.26
N ASN A 27 26.83 -42.29 -9.99
CA ASN A 27 26.34 -43.43 -10.78
C ASN A 27 25.27 -43.04 -11.81
N THR A 28 25.23 -41.76 -12.20
CA THR A 28 24.39 -41.23 -13.25
C THR A 28 25.18 -40.21 -14.06
N ASN A 29 24.60 -39.74 -15.16
CA ASN A 29 25.18 -38.70 -15.99
C ASN A 29 24.57 -37.33 -15.68
N TYR A 30 23.82 -37.15 -14.58
CA TYR A 30 23.16 -35.87 -14.30
C TYR A 30 24.10 -34.87 -13.63
N ILE A 31 24.19 -33.67 -14.22
CA ILE A 31 24.96 -32.55 -13.68
C ILE A 31 24.16 -31.24 -13.69
N TYR A 32 24.44 -30.39 -12.72
CA TYR A 32 23.93 -29.02 -12.64
C TYR A 32 25.10 -28.05 -12.51
N ILE A 33 25.09 -26.98 -13.30
CA ILE A 33 26.08 -25.90 -13.22
C ILE A 33 25.43 -24.68 -12.61
N GLY A 34 26.13 -23.98 -11.72
CA GLY A 34 25.63 -22.73 -11.17
C GLY A 34 26.75 -21.78 -10.75
N SER A 35 26.45 -20.48 -10.75
CA SER A 35 27.33 -19.45 -10.18
C SER A 35 26.89 -19.01 -8.79
N THR A 36 27.82 -18.47 -8.00
CA THR A 36 27.50 -17.87 -6.70
C THR A 36 28.54 -16.88 -6.23
N LYS A 37 28.09 -15.88 -5.46
CA LYS A 37 28.96 -14.98 -4.68
C LYS A 37 29.42 -15.57 -3.35
N ARG A 38 28.76 -16.62 -2.88
CA ARG A 38 28.97 -17.26 -1.57
C ARG A 38 28.57 -18.74 -1.65
N PHE A 39 29.56 -19.61 -1.84
CA PHE A 39 29.35 -21.05 -1.99
C PHE A 39 28.58 -21.67 -0.83
N ALA A 40 29.04 -21.47 0.42
CA ALA A 40 28.42 -22.06 1.60
C ALA A 40 26.92 -21.74 1.73
N LYS A 41 26.54 -20.48 1.45
CA LYS A 41 25.14 -20.06 1.47
C LYS A 41 24.35 -20.76 0.36
N ARG A 42 24.88 -20.78 -0.87
CA ARG A 42 24.20 -21.35 -2.03
C ARG A 42 23.99 -22.86 -1.92
N PHE A 43 24.99 -23.58 -1.40
CA PHE A 43 24.87 -25.03 -1.19
C PHE A 43 23.79 -25.34 -0.16
N LYS A 44 23.76 -24.58 0.95
CA LYS A 44 22.69 -24.70 1.95
C LYS A 44 21.30 -24.47 1.33
N GLU A 45 21.14 -23.43 0.51
CA GLU A 45 19.88 -23.13 -0.17
C GLU A 45 19.42 -24.26 -1.09
N HIS A 46 20.32 -24.83 -1.89
CA HIS A 46 20.02 -25.99 -2.73
C HIS A 46 19.50 -27.16 -1.89
N PHE A 47 20.28 -27.59 -0.90
CA PHE A 47 19.94 -28.78 -0.12
C PHE A 47 18.69 -28.62 0.74
N VAL A 48 18.50 -27.45 1.38
CA VAL A 48 17.27 -27.17 2.14
C VAL A 48 16.05 -27.19 1.20
N GLY A 49 16.17 -26.61 0.01
CA GLY A 49 15.10 -26.63 -0.99
C GLY A 49 14.76 -28.05 -1.45
N LEU A 50 15.79 -28.86 -1.73
CA LEU A 50 15.62 -30.26 -2.15
C LEU A 50 14.98 -31.12 -1.05
N GLN A 51 15.48 -31.02 0.19
CA GLN A 51 14.94 -31.76 1.34
C GLN A 51 13.49 -31.36 1.68
N SER A 52 13.14 -30.09 1.47
CA SER A 52 11.80 -29.58 1.74
C SER A 52 10.84 -29.74 0.55
N ASN A 53 11.27 -30.45 -0.51
CA ASN A 53 10.52 -30.65 -1.75
C ASN A 53 9.99 -29.36 -2.39
N CYS A 54 10.76 -28.27 -2.28
CA CYS A 54 10.39 -26.93 -2.75
C CYS A 54 11.50 -26.29 -3.61
N HIS A 55 12.40 -27.10 -4.15
CA HIS A 55 13.50 -26.62 -4.96
C HIS A 55 13.01 -26.00 -6.28
N ALA A 56 13.56 -24.83 -6.65
CA ALA A 56 13.12 -24.09 -7.84
C ALA A 56 13.32 -24.86 -9.17
N ASN A 57 14.25 -25.82 -9.19
CA ASN A 57 14.45 -26.72 -10.32
C ASN A 57 13.73 -28.06 -10.08
N ASN A 58 12.55 -28.20 -10.70
CA ASN A 58 11.74 -29.43 -10.62
C ASN A 58 12.46 -30.67 -11.17
N LYS A 59 13.32 -30.52 -12.20
CA LYS A 59 14.12 -31.67 -12.70
C LYS A 59 15.08 -32.15 -11.62
N MET A 60 15.80 -31.22 -11.00
CA MET A 60 16.72 -31.52 -9.91
C MET A 60 16.00 -32.08 -8.68
N GLN A 61 14.80 -31.57 -8.37
CA GLN A 61 13.96 -32.10 -7.30
C GLN A 61 13.55 -33.56 -7.55
N ASN A 62 13.13 -33.88 -8.77
CA ASN A 62 12.74 -35.25 -9.13
C ASN A 62 13.93 -36.22 -9.07
N ILE A 63 15.10 -35.78 -9.54
CA ILE A 63 16.33 -36.56 -9.45
C ILE A 63 16.70 -36.79 -7.98
N PHE A 64 16.59 -35.75 -7.15
CA PHE A 64 16.83 -35.86 -5.71
C PHE A 64 15.87 -36.84 -5.03
N ASN A 65 14.57 -36.76 -5.34
CA ASN A 65 13.56 -37.68 -4.80
C ASN A 65 13.82 -39.13 -5.23
N LYS A 66 14.46 -39.34 -6.38
CA LYS A 66 14.80 -40.67 -6.91
C LYS A 66 16.08 -41.26 -6.32
N TYR A 67 17.12 -40.45 -6.16
CA TYR A 67 18.47 -40.94 -5.83
C TYR A 67 18.95 -40.57 -4.42
N GLY A 68 18.26 -39.70 -3.68
CA GLY A 68 18.68 -39.31 -2.33
C GLY A 68 19.87 -38.35 -2.30
N ILE A 69 20.11 -37.74 -1.13
CA ILE A 69 21.12 -36.69 -0.92
C ILE A 69 22.56 -37.22 -0.96
N GLU A 70 22.76 -38.46 -0.50
CA GLU A 70 24.03 -39.15 -0.39
C GLU A 70 24.72 -39.36 -1.75
N ASN A 71 23.93 -39.31 -2.82
CA ASN A 71 24.41 -39.43 -4.19
C ASN A 71 24.73 -38.07 -4.85
N PHE A 72 24.58 -36.94 -4.16
CA PHE A 72 24.89 -35.61 -4.71
C PHE A 72 26.28 -35.17 -4.25
N GLU A 73 27.16 -34.90 -5.21
CA GLU A 73 28.48 -34.29 -4.97
C GLU A 73 28.51 -32.88 -5.51
N ILE A 74 29.14 -31.98 -4.76
CA ILE A 74 29.36 -30.59 -5.18
C ILE A 74 30.86 -30.35 -5.31
N GLU A 75 31.25 -29.80 -6.45
CA GLU A 75 32.61 -29.37 -6.72
C GLU A 75 32.64 -27.90 -7.16
N ILE A 76 33.66 -27.16 -6.74
CA ILE A 76 33.93 -25.80 -7.23
C ILE A 76 34.84 -25.96 -8.45
N ILE A 77 34.34 -25.56 -9.62
CA ILE A 77 35.06 -25.73 -10.90
C ILE A 77 35.78 -24.46 -11.34
N GLU A 78 35.35 -23.31 -10.84
CA GLU A 78 36.03 -22.04 -11.10
C GLU A 78 35.90 -21.12 -9.87
N LEU A 79 37.02 -20.57 -9.41
CA LEU A 79 37.10 -19.73 -8.21
C LEU A 79 37.55 -18.31 -8.59
N HIS A 80 36.83 -17.31 -8.11
CA HIS A 80 37.14 -15.90 -8.34
C HIS A 80 37.32 -15.16 -7.01
N THR A 81 38.38 -14.36 -6.93
CA THR A 81 38.70 -13.51 -5.78
C THR A 81 37.87 -12.23 -5.75
N GLU A 82 37.27 -11.87 -6.87
CA GLU A 82 36.38 -10.72 -7.04
C GLU A 82 34.98 -11.19 -7.45
N TYR A 83 33.98 -10.33 -7.22
CA TYR A 83 32.60 -10.59 -7.62
C TYR A 83 32.17 -9.55 -8.65
N GLU A 84 32.03 -10.01 -9.89
CA GLU A 84 31.33 -9.29 -10.93
C GLU A 84 30.21 -10.18 -11.47
N LYS A 85 28.97 -9.70 -11.38
CA LYS A 85 27.77 -10.51 -11.64
C LYS A 85 27.67 -10.94 -13.11
N THR A 86 27.95 -10.00 -14.01
CA THR A 86 27.91 -10.18 -15.47
C THR A 86 28.94 -11.22 -15.89
N TYR A 87 30.19 -11.05 -15.46
CA TYR A 87 31.25 -12.03 -15.67
C TYR A 87 30.89 -13.43 -15.17
N LEU A 88 30.36 -13.59 -13.96
CA LEU A 88 29.94 -14.90 -13.45
C LEU A 88 28.88 -15.58 -14.30
N PHE A 89 27.98 -14.83 -14.94
CA PHE A 89 26.99 -15.38 -15.87
C PHE A 89 27.64 -15.84 -17.18
N GLU A 90 28.59 -15.09 -17.71
CA GLU A 90 29.37 -15.50 -18.88
C GLU A 90 30.14 -16.80 -18.59
N ARG A 91 30.74 -16.91 -17.41
CA ARG A 91 31.45 -18.13 -16.97
C ARG A 91 30.52 -19.30 -16.72
N GLU A 92 29.36 -19.07 -16.09
CA GLU A 92 28.33 -20.10 -15.93
C GLU A 92 27.83 -20.62 -17.29
N GLN A 93 27.58 -19.70 -18.24
CA GLN A 93 27.19 -20.05 -19.60
C GLN A 93 28.26 -20.87 -20.31
N TYR A 94 29.53 -20.44 -20.23
CA TYR A 94 30.67 -21.17 -20.80
C TYR A 94 30.70 -22.62 -20.32
N TRP A 95 30.56 -22.86 -19.01
CA TRP A 95 30.56 -24.22 -18.46
C TRP A 95 29.30 -25.00 -18.84
N MET A 96 28.14 -24.36 -18.89
CA MET A 96 26.92 -25.00 -19.39
C MET A 96 27.10 -25.48 -20.84
N ASP A 97 27.64 -24.64 -21.72
CA ASP A 97 27.86 -24.98 -23.13
C ASP A 97 28.97 -26.04 -23.29
N PHE A 98 30.03 -25.95 -22.49
CA PHE A 98 31.09 -26.95 -22.45
C PHE A 98 30.53 -28.35 -22.15
N TYR A 99 29.76 -28.49 -21.07
CA TYR A 99 29.20 -29.79 -20.68
C TYR A 99 28.00 -30.22 -21.53
N LYS A 100 27.29 -29.28 -22.15
CA LYS A 100 26.20 -29.60 -23.07
C LYS A 100 26.70 -30.26 -24.35
N ASN A 101 27.91 -29.92 -24.79
CA ASN A 101 28.54 -30.52 -25.97
C ASN A 101 29.25 -31.84 -25.68
N ASP A 102 29.29 -32.29 -24.41
CA ASP A 102 29.82 -33.59 -24.01
C ASP A 102 28.65 -34.58 -23.84
N GLU A 103 28.55 -35.56 -24.75
CA GLU A 103 27.50 -36.59 -24.74
C GLU A 103 27.52 -37.48 -23.47
N SER A 104 28.60 -37.43 -22.70
CA SER A 104 28.73 -38.16 -21.43
C SER A 104 27.80 -37.59 -20.34
N TRP A 105 27.28 -36.37 -20.51
CA TRP A 105 26.56 -35.65 -19.45
C TRP A 105 25.17 -35.18 -19.85
N ASN A 106 24.25 -35.23 -18.89
CA ASN A 106 22.90 -34.72 -18.95
C ASN A 106 22.78 -33.47 -18.07
N LEU A 107 22.85 -32.29 -18.69
CA LEU A 107 22.72 -31.01 -18.00
C LEU A 107 21.28 -30.76 -17.56
N VAL A 108 21.07 -30.59 -16.24
CA VAL A 108 19.72 -30.43 -15.65
C VAL A 108 19.32 -28.97 -15.40
N ASN A 109 20.14 -28.01 -15.84
CA ASN A 109 19.81 -26.59 -15.82
C ASN A 109 18.46 -26.33 -16.52
N ILE A 110 17.60 -25.49 -15.93
CA ILE A 110 16.24 -25.23 -16.45
C ILE A 110 16.30 -24.33 -17.68
N ALA A 111 17.08 -23.26 -17.59
CA ALA A 111 17.22 -22.28 -18.65
C ALA A 111 18.41 -22.66 -19.54
N PRO A 112 18.31 -22.44 -20.87
CA PRO A 112 19.44 -22.61 -21.78
C PRO A 112 20.51 -21.54 -21.55
N THR A 113 20.16 -20.44 -20.85
CA THR A 113 21.07 -19.36 -20.53
C THR A 113 21.20 -19.07 -19.03
N ALA A 114 22.41 -18.80 -18.56
CA ALA A 114 22.69 -18.36 -17.19
C ALA A 114 22.18 -16.94 -16.95
N MET A 115 20.97 -16.78 -16.39
CA MET A 115 20.33 -15.47 -16.22
C MET A 115 19.97 -15.12 -14.77
N GLY A 116 20.40 -15.94 -13.80
CA GLY A 116 20.27 -15.68 -12.36
C GLY A 116 18.92 -15.09 -11.95
N GLY A 117 17.81 -15.75 -12.31
CA GLY A 117 16.44 -15.46 -11.82
C GLY A 117 15.85 -14.06 -12.07
N VAL A 118 16.61 -13.09 -12.60
CA VAL A 118 16.18 -11.69 -12.79
C VAL A 118 16.89 -11.05 -14.00
N GLY A 119 17.29 -11.84 -15.00
CA GLY A 119 17.85 -11.34 -16.26
C GLY A 119 16.74 -11.13 -17.28
N GLY A 120 16.48 -9.87 -17.66
CA GLY A 120 15.59 -9.55 -18.77
C GLY A 120 16.10 -10.23 -20.04
N MET A 121 15.17 -10.88 -20.74
CA MET A 121 15.36 -11.50 -22.04
C MET A 121 16.05 -10.56 -23.05
N SER A 122 16.92 -11.09 -23.92
CA SER A 122 17.59 -10.27 -24.96
C SER A 122 16.54 -9.55 -25.81
N GLU A 123 16.90 -8.39 -26.35
CA GLU A 123 15.93 -7.59 -27.09
C GLU A 123 15.44 -8.32 -28.35
N GLU A 124 16.30 -9.09 -29.02
CA GLU A 124 15.89 -9.90 -30.18
C GLU A 124 14.89 -10.99 -29.78
N LEU A 125 15.16 -11.67 -28.66
CA LEU A 125 14.32 -12.77 -28.21
C LEU A 125 12.97 -12.23 -27.69
N LYS A 126 12.97 -11.05 -27.04
CA LYS A 126 11.73 -10.33 -26.68
C LYS A 126 10.91 -9.99 -27.93
N GLN A 127 11.54 -9.47 -28.98
CA GLN A 127 10.87 -9.19 -30.25
C GLN A 127 10.30 -10.46 -30.87
N TYR A 128 11.07 -11.55 -30.90
CA TYR A 128 10.61 -12.83 -31.40
C TYR A 128 9.36 -13.34 -30.68
N TYR A 129 9.36 -13.39 -29.35
CA TYR A 129 8.17 -13.86 -28.61
C TYR A 129 7.01 -12.85 -28.65
N SER A 130 7.30 -11.55 -28.71
CA SER A 130 6.27 -10.52 -28.90
C SER A 130 5.52 -10.72 -30.21
N VAL A 131 6.23 -11.06 -31.29
CA VAL A 131 5.60 -11.34 -32.58
C VAL A 131 4.89 -12.70 -32.56
N LYS A 132 5.59 -13.75 -32.13
CA LYS A 132 5.10 -15.14 -32.15
C LYS A 132 3.81 -15.36 -31.37
N TYR A 133 3.67 -14.71 -30.20
CA TYR A 133 2.52 -14.87 -29.32
C TYR A 133 1.57 -13.66 -29.34
N SER A 134 1.63 -12.85 -30.40
CA SER A 134 0.65 -11.80 -30.67
C SER A 134 -0.46 -12.30 -31.60
N GLY A 135 -1.62 -11.65 -31.56
CA GLY A 135 -2.76 -12.00 -32.40
C GLY A 135 -3.11 -13.48 -32.29
N GLU A 136 -3.39 -14.11 -33.43
CA GLU A 136 -3.74 -15.53 -33.56
C GLU A 136 -2.66 -16.50 -33.07
N GLY A 137 -1.40 -16.06 -32.98
CA GLY A 137 -0.31 -16.84 -32.41
C GLY A 137 -0.40 -16.99 -30.88
N ASN A 138 -1.22 -16.16 -30.21
CA ASN A 138 -1.53 -16.34 -28.81
C ASN A 138 -2.51 -17.53 -28.64
N PRO A 139 -2.18 -18.57 -27.85
CA PRO A 139 -3.10 -19.69 -27.59
C PRO A 139 -4.45 -19.29 -26.98
N HIS A 140 -4.54 -18.07 -26.42
CA HIS A 140 -5.75 -17.47 -25.86
C HIS A 140 -6.38 -16.39 -26.75
N TYR A 141 -5.90 -16.20 -27.99
CA TYR A 141 -6.52 -15.27 -28.93
C TYR A 141 -7.97 -15.65 -29.22
N GLY A 142 -8.87 -14.66 -29.19
CA GLY A 142 -10.30 -14.86 -29.38
C GLY A 142 -11.01 -15.64 -28.27
N LYS A 143 -10.27 -16.17 -27.28
CA LYS A 143 -10.86 -16.90 -26.15
C LYS A 143 -11.22 -15.90 -25.05
N THR A 144 -12.47 -15.96 -24.60
CA THR A 144 -12.93 -15.19 -23.45
C THR A 144 -13.35 -16.13 -22.34
N HIS A 145 -13.05 -15.76 -21.10
CA HIS A 145 -13.62 -16.45 -19.94
C HIS A 145 -15.13 -16.27 -19.92
N SER A 146 -15.85 -17.32 -19.50
CA SER A 146 -17.29 -17.22 -19.21
C SER A 146 -17.57 -16.12 -18.19
N GLU A 147 -18.78 -15.57 -18.21
CA GLU A 147 -19.17 -14.53 -17.26
C GLU A 147 -19.03 -14.98 -15.80
N GLU A 148 -19.36 -16.25 -15.53
CA GLU A 148 -19.21 -16.89 -14.22
C GLU A 148 -17.74 -16.92 -13.77
N MET A 149 -16.83 -17.36 -14.65
CA MET A 149 -15.39 -17.41 -14.37
C MET A 149 -14.83 -15.99 -14.18
N ARG A 150 -15.26 -15.00 -14.99
CA ARG A 150 -14.87 -13.59 -14.83
C ARG A 150 -15.30 -13.05 -13.47
N LYS A 151 -16.52 -13.37 -13.03
CA LYS A 151 -17.04 -12.96 -11.73
C LYS A 151 -16.24 -13.60 -10.59
N GLU A 152 -15.98 -14.91 -10.66
CA GLU A 152 -15.21 -15.62 -9.65
C GLU A 152 -13.77 -15.06 -9.51
N ILE A 153 -13.11 -14.79 -10.64
CA ILE A 153 -11.79 -14.14 -10.66
C ILE A 153 -11.87 -12.75 -10.03
N SER A 154 -12.89 -11.95 -10.38
CA SER A 154 -13.11 -10.61 -9.82
C SER A 154 -13.24 -10.66 -8.30
N ASP A 155 -14.04 -11.58 -7.78
CA ASP A 155 -14.31 -11.69 -6.35
C ASP A 155 -13.08 -12.19 -5.58
N LYS A 156 -12.33 -13.16 -6.12
CA LYS A 156 -11.03 -13.59 -5.55
C LYS A 156 -10.03 -12.43 -5.51
N LEU A 157 -9.95 -11.63 -6.57
CA LEU A 157 -9.05 -10.47 -6.63
C LEU A 157 -9.43 -9.40 -5.60
N LYS A 158 -10.72 -9.10 -5.43
CA LYS A 158 -11.19 -8.16 -4.39
C LYS A 158 -10.81 -8.63 -2.99
N ILE A 159 -11.01 -9.92 -2.68
CA ILE A 159 -10.65 -10.50 -1.39
C ILE A 159 -9.13 -10.37 -1.15
N SER A 160 -8.32 -10.79 -2.13
CA SER A 160 -6.86 -10.67 -2.06
C SER A 160 -6.40 -9.23 -1.87
N HIS A 161 -6.99 -8.29 -2.61
CA HIS A 161 -6.70 -6.86 -2.47
C HIS A 161 -6.99 -6.37 -1.05
N GLN A 162 -8.14 -6.75 -0.48
CA GLN A 162 -8.54 -6.34 0.86
C GLN A 162 -7.58 -6.89 1.94
N ILE A 163 -7.21 -8.16 1.84
CA ILE A 163 -6.25 -8.80 2.76
C ILE A 163 -4.88 -8.12 2.67
N ASN A 164 -4.39 -7.88 1.45
CA ASN A 164 -3.09 -7.25 1.24
C ASN A 164 -3.07 -5.79 1.73
N LYS A 165 -4.17 -5.06 1.52
CA LYS A 165 -4.36 -3.71 2.05
C LYS A 165 -4.30 -3.71 3.59
N GLN A 166 -4.97 -4.64 4.26
CA GLN A 166 -4.91 -4.77 5.71
C GLN A 166 -3.49 -5.09 6.20
N LYS A 167 -2.84 -6.10 5.64
CA LYS A 167 -1.44 -6.46 5.98
C LYS A 167 -0.48 -5.30 5.78
N HIS A 168 -0.64 -4.54 4.70
CA HIS A 168 0.16 -3.34 4.43
C HIS A 168 -0.06 -2.26 5.50
N LEU A 169 -1.32 -1.98 5.87
CA LEU A 169 -1.66 -1.02 6.92
C LEU A 169 -1.09 -1.44 8.28
N GLU A 170 -1.17 -2.72 8.64
CA GLU A 170 -0.57 -3.24 9.87
C GLU A 170 0.95 -3.09 9.89
N ARG A 171 1.62 -3.40 8.78
CA ARG A 171 3.06 -3.21 8.64
C ARG A 171 3.44 -1.74 8.82
N ILE A 172 2.70 -0.82 8.19
CA ILE A 172 2.92 0.62 8.35
C ILE A 172 2.73 1.03 9.82
N LYS A 173 1.64 0.59 10.47
CA LYS A 173 1.39 0.90 11.89
C LYS A 173 2.52 0.41 12.80
N LYS A 174 3.01 -0.82 12.61
CA LYS A 174 4.14 -1.38 13.36
C LYS A 174 5.41 -0.54 13.19
N VAL A 175 5.77 -0.20 11.94
CA VAL A 175 6.97 0.61 11.64
C VAL A 175 6.82 2.07 12.08
N ALA A 176 5.60 2.61 12.08
CA ALA A 176 5.33 3.95 12.59
C ALA A 176 5.47 4.00 14.12
N ALA A 177 5.00 2.96 14.83
CA ALA A 177 5.09 2.86 16.29
C ALA A 177 6.54 2.81 16.82
N THR A 178 7.49 2.26 16.05
CA THR A 178 8.91 2.24 16.44
C THR A 178 9.59 3.60 16.32
N GLY A 179 8.93 4.60 15.70
CA GLY A 179 9.53 5.90 15.37
C GLY A 179 10.68 5.82 14.36
N GLU A 180 10.95 4.64 13.82
CA GLU A 180 12.07 4.38 12.90
C GLU A 180 11.87 5.09 11.57
N TYR A 181 10.63 5.13 11.08
CA TYR A 181 10.29 5.87 9.85
C TYR A 181 10.60 7.36 9.96
N LYS A 182 10.26 7.98 11.10
CA LYS A 182 10.53 9.41 11.36
C LYS A 182 12.04 9.67 11.36
N ARG A 183 12.81 8.86 12.10
CA ARG A 183 14.28 8.95 12.18
C ARG A 183 14.97 8.75 10.82
N ARG A 184 14.54 7.75 10.04
CA ARG A 184 15.10 7.51 8.70
C ARG A 184 14.82 8.67 7.75
N ARG A 185 13.62 9.26 7.82
CA ARG A 185 13.25 10.42 7.01
C ARG A 185 14.07 11.67 7.39
N GLU A 186 14.28 11.91 8.68
CA GLU A 186 15.11 13.01 9.17
C GLU A 186 16.57 12.87 8.68
N LYS A 187 17.18 11.69 8.88
CA LYS A 187 18.53 11.40 8.36
C LYS A 187 18.65 11.52 6.84
N ALA A 188 17.64 11.07 6.10
CA ALA A 188 17.63 11.20 4.63
C ALA A 188 17.52 12.66 4.17
N TRP A 189 16.96 13.54 5.00
CA TRP A 189 16.90 14.98 4.74
C TRP A 189 18.20 15.70 5.10
N GLU A 190 18.88 15.25 6.17
CA GLU A 190 20.20 15.74 6.56
C GLU A 190 21.28 15.41 5.53
N ASN A 191 21.20 14.24 4.88
CA ASN A 191 22.15 13.84 3.85
C ASN A 191 21.44 13.20 2.64
N PRO A 192 20.82 14.01 1.77
CA PRO A 192 20.08 13.52 0.62
C PRO A 192 21.00 12.92 -0.44
N SER A 193 20.58 11.81 -1.06
CA SER A 193 21.30 11.23 -2.18
C SER A 193 21.31 12.16 -3.40
N GLU A 194 22.29 12.01 -4.28
CA GLU A 194 22.38 12.76 -5.54
C GLU A 194 21.11 12.63 -6.41
N LYS A 195 20.51 11.44 -6.46
CA LYS A 195 19.21 11.22 -7.12
C LYS A 195 18.09 12.03 -6.49
N THR A 196 18.09 12.15 -5.16
CA THR A 196 17.11 12.96 -4.43
C THR A 196 17.30 14.45 -4.73
N LEU A 197 18.55 14.92 -4.74
CA LEU A 197 18.89 16.31 -5.09
C LEU A 197 18.45 16.63 -6.53
N GLN A 198 18.78 15.77 -7.49
CA GLN A 198 18.37 15.95 -8.88
C GLN A 198 16.84 16.01 -9.03
N HIS A 199 16.12 15.13 -8.33
CA HIS A 199 14.65 15.15 -8.35
C HIS A 199 14.08 16.46 -7.79
N LEU A 200 14.66 16.99 -6.70
CA LEU A 200 14.24 18.26 -6.11
C LEU A 200 14.50 19.45 -7.05
N ILE A 201 15.66 19.49 -7.70
CA ILE A 201 16.00 20.50 -8.72
C ILE A 201 14.98 20.46 -9.85
N ASN A 202 14.69 19.27 -10.40
CA ASN A 202 13.71 19.11 -11.48
C ASN A 202 12.30 19.58 -11.05
N ILE A 203 11.89 19.35 -9.80
CA ILE A 203 10.62 19.86 -9.26
C ILE A 203 10.65 21.40 -9.19
N GLN A 204 11.74 21.99 -8.72
CA GLN A 204 11.88 23.44 -8.60
C GLN A 204 11.85 24.11 -9.99
N GLU A 205 12.60 23.59 -10.95
CA GLU A 205 12.61 24.09 -12.33
C GLU A 205 11.23 23.98 -12.98
N ARG A 206 10.59 22.81 -12.84
CA ARG A 206 9.22 22.62 -13.33
C ARG A 206 8.26 23.63 -12.71
N ASN A 207 8.35 23.89 -11.42
CA ASN A 207 7.48 24.87 -10.76
C ASN A 207 7.80 26.32 -11.17
N ARG A 208 9.09 26.63 -11.41
CA ARG A 208 9.54 27.94 -11.88
C ARG A 208 8.96 28.25 -13.26
N ASN A 209 8.90 27.25 -14.13
CA ASN A 209 8.42 27.36 -15.51
C ASN A 209 6.89 27.34 -15.65
N LEU A 210 6.13 27.10 -14.56
CA LEU A 210 4.68 27.20 -14.62
C LEU A 210 4.23 28.66 -14.73
N THR A 211 3.40 28.93 -15.72
CA THR A 211 2.63 30.19 -15.84
C THR A 211 1.65 30.36 -14.68
N LYS A 212 1.11 31.58 -14.51
CA LYS A 212 0.14 31.88 -13.45
C LYS A 212 -1.11 31.00 -13.54
N GLU A 213 -1.64 30.82 -14.75
CA GLU A 213 -2.83 29.99 -15.02
C GLU A 213 -2.57 28.51 -14.72
N GLU A 214 -1.40 27.97 -15.12
CA GLU A 214 -1.06 26.58 -14.84
C GLU A 214 -0.86 26.32 -13.34
N ARG A 215 -0.34 27.30 -12.59
CA ARG A 215 -0.25 27.23 -11.12
C ARG A 215 -1.63 27.22 -10.48
N GLU A 216 -2.55 28.06 -10.95
CA GLU A 216 -3.93 28.11 -10.48
C GLU A 216 -4.67 26.80 -10.75
N LEU A 217 -4.57 26.25 -11.97
CA LEU A 217 -5.16 24.96 -12.34
C LEU A 217 -4.57 23.80 -11.52
N LYS A 218 -3.25 23.80 -11.30
CA LYS A 218 -2.58 22.80 -10.44
C LYS A 218 -3.07 22.87 -8.99
N ASN A 219 -3.23 24.08 -8.45
CA ASN A 219 -3.75 24.29 -7.10
C ASN A 219 -5.22 23.89 -6.99
N GLN A 220 -6.03 24.17 -8.03
CA GLN A 220 -7.42 23.75 -8.09
C GLN A 220 -7.55 22.22 -8.10
N LYS A 221 -6.81 21.52 -8.98
CA LYS A 221 -6.78 20.05 -9.01
C LYS A 221 -6.33 19.44 -7.68
N LEU A 222 -5.36 20.05 -7.01
CA LEU A 222 -4.90 19.61 -5.68
C LEU A 222 -5.99 19.77 -4.61
N LYS A 223 -6.76 20.87 -4.64
CA LYS A 223 -7.91 21.10 -3.76
C LYS A 223 -9.03 20.09 -4.01
N GLU A 224 -9.35 19.81 -5.27
CA GLU A 224 -10.37 18.84 -5.68
C GLU A 224 -10.00 17.40 -5.23
N THR A 225 -8.75 16.99 -5.46
CA THR A 225 -8.27 15.65 -5.08
C THR A 225 -8.20 15.47 -3.56
N ARG A 226 -7.90 16.54 -2.82
CA ARG A 226 -8.00 16.56 -1.36
C ARG A 226 -9.45 16.45 -0.90
N SER A 227 -10.38 17.17 -1.53
CA SER A 227 -11.81 17.17 -1.18
C SER A 227 -12.46 15.77 -1.26
N GLN A 228 -12.02 14.94 -2.20
CA GLN A 228 -12.54 13.57 -2.38
C GLN A 228 -12.19 12.58 -1.25
N ASN A 229 -11.25 12.91 -0.36
CA ASN A 229 -10.71 12.00 0.66
C ASN A 229 -11.09 12.34 2.11
N PHE A 230 -12.05 13.24 2.34
CA PHE A 230 -12.48 13.59 3.70
C PHE A 230 -13.87 13.03 4.00
N GLY A 231 -13.97 12.33 5.14
CA GLY A 231 -15.25 11.88 5.68
C GLY A 231 -16.20 13.06 5.91
N LYS A 232 -17.50 12.80 5.76
CA LYS A 232 -18.57 13.79 5.84
C LYS A 232 -18.49 14.58 7.16
N ILE A 233 -18.85 15.85 7.14
CA ILE A 233 -18.85 16.70 8.35
C ILE A 233 -20.29 16.88 8.79
N ARG A 234 -20.60 16.47 10.03
CA ARG A 234 -21.89 16.71 10.65
C ARG A 234 -21.79 17.94 11.53
N ILE A 235 -22.75 18.84 11.44
CA ILE A 235 -22.94 19.89 12.45
C ILE A 235 -24.30 19.71 13.10
N PHE A 236 -24.39 20.01 14.38
CA PHE A 236 -25.65 20.06 15.10
C PHE A 236 -25.65 21.15 16.16
N GLN A 237 -26.79 21.80 16.32
CA GLN A 237 -27.00 22.79 17.37
C GLN A 237 -27.46 22.07 18.64
N GLN A 238 -26.80 22.34 19.77
CA GLN A 238 -27.24 21.81 21.06
C GLN A 238 -28.58 22.48 21.43
N GLY A 239 -29.55 21.69 21.89
CA GLY A 239 -30.90 22.19 22.16
C GLY A 239 -30.90 23.16 23.33
N ASP A 240 -31.10 24.44 23.05
CA ASP A 240 -31.34 25.45 24.08
C ASP A 240 -32.76 25.22 24.66
N GLU A 241 -32.83 24.94 25.96
CA GLU A 241 -34.07 24.96 26.73
C GLU A 241 -34.27 26.37 27.29
N LYS A 242 -35.42 26.98 27.03
CA LYS A 242 -35.71 28.33 27.50
C LYS A 242 -37.14 28.46 28.00
N GLU A 243 -37.29 29.20 29.08
CA GLU A 243 -38.56 29.37 29.79
C GLU A 243 -39.07 30.81 29.64
N PHE A 244 -40.38 30.95 29.44
CA PHE A 244 -41.07 32.23 29.30
C PHE A 244 -42.30 32.27 30.19
N LYS A 245 -42.66 33.46 30.68
CA LYS A 245 -43.85 33.63 31.52
C LYS A 245 -45.12 33.71 30.67
N THR A 246 -44.99 34.16 29.41
CA THR A 246 -46.14 34.30 28.50
C THR A 246 -45.92 33.64 27.14
N TYR A 247 -47.01 33.30 26.46
CA TYR A 247 -46.94 32.82 25.07
C TYR A 247 -46.45 33.88 24.10
N GLN A 248 -46.66 35.17 24.40
CA GLN A 248 -46.20 36.28 23.54
C GLN A 248 -44.68 36.40 23.60
N GLU A 249 -44.09 36.36 24.79
CA GLU A 249 -42.63 36.34 24.97
C GLU A 249 -41.98 35.16 24.22
N CYS A 250 -42.62 33.98 24.28
CA CYS A 250 -42.19 32.81 23.53
C CYS A 250 -42.27 33.03 22.01
N ALA A 251 -43.38 33.61 21.53
CA ALA A 251 -43.64 33.88 20.12
C ALA A 251 -42.63 34.88 19.55
N ASP A 252 -42.37 35.97 20.28
CA ASP A 252 -41.39 37.00 19.93
C ASP A 252 -39.98 36.41 19.84
N TYR A 253 -39.59 35.56 20.80
CA TYR A 253 -38.26 34.93 20.82
C TYR A 253 -38.02 34.00 19.63
N ILE A 254 -39.00 33.16 19.28
CA ILE A 254 -38.87 32.25 18.12
C ILE A 254 -39.26 32.94 16.81
N GLN A 255 -39.61 34.23 16.85
CA GLN A 255 -40.08 35.04 15.73
C GLN A 255 -41.29 34.42 14.99
N ALA A 256 -42.21 33.81 15.73
CA ALA A 256 -43.44 33.24 15.20
C ALA A 256 -44.64 34.05 15.68
N ASP A 257 -45.78 33.90 15.02
CA ASP A 257 -47.02 34.45 15.53
C ASP A 257 -47.53 33.63 16.74
N ILE A 258 -48.22 34.30 17.67
CA ILE A 258 -48.79 33.70 18.87
C ILE A 258 -49.84 32.61 18.55
N VAL A 259 -50.58 32.75 17.45
CA VAL A 259 -51.55 31.72 16.99
C VAL A 259 -50.81 30.45 16.60
N SER A 260 -49.67 30.58 15.93
CA SER A 260 -48.80 29.48 15.54
C SER A 260 -48.24 28.72 16.76
N VAL A 261 -47.83 29.43 17.81
CA VAL A 261 -47.40 28.82 19.09
C VAL A 261 -48.55 28.05 19.76
N ARG A 262 -49.75 28.64 19.79
CA ARG A 262 -50.94 28.03 20.41
C ARG A 262 -51.44 26.79 19.64
N SER A 263 -51.50 26.86 18.30
CA SER A 263 -51.84 25.70 17.45
C SER A 263 -50.81 24.59 17.62
N SER A 264 -49.52 24.92 17.65
CA SER A 264 -48.44 23.95 17.85
C SER A 264 -48.57 23.20 19.19
N LEU A 265 -48.88 23.92 20.27
CA LEU A 265 -49.16 23.34 21.59
C LEU A 265 -50.43 22.48 21.62
N LYS A 266 -51.48 22.87 20.90
CA LYS A 266 -52.76 22.16 20.86
C LYS A 266 -52.66 20.85 20.06
N GLU A 267 -51.95 20.89 18.95
CA GLU A 267 -51.82 19.79 18.00
C GLU A 267 -50.56 18.93 18.27
N ASN A 268 -49.84 19.21 19.36
CA ASN A 268 -48.58 18.56 19.75
C ASN A 268 -47.59 18.48 18.58
N ARG A 269 -47.44 19.60 17.87
CA ARG A 269 -46.62 19.72 16.67
C ARG A 269 -45.61 20.84 16.82
N LYS A 270 -44.61 20.84 15.94
CA LYS A 270 -43.48 21.76 16.04
C LYS A 270 -43.88 23.17 15.61
N CYS A 271 -43.34 24.16 16.32
CA CYS A 271 -43.38 25.55 15.88
C CYS A 271 -41.99 25.96 15.40
N LYS A 272 -41.84 26.14 14.08
CA LYS A 272 -40.52 26.22 13.43
C LYS A 272 -39.65 25.00 13.80
N ASN A 273 -38.50 25.23 14.43
CA ASN A 273 -37.55 24.20 14.86
C ASN A 273 -37.60 23.94 16.38
N TYR A 274 -38.70 24.33 17.03
CA TYR A 274 -38.88 24.21 18.47
C TYR A 274 -40.04 23.29 18.82
N THR A 275 -39.82 22.46 19.83
CA THR A 275 -40.87 21.75 20.56
C THR A 275 -41.29 22.62 21.74
N ILE A 276 -42.60 22.89 21.85
CA ILE A 276 -43.15 23.80 22.86
C ILE A 276 -43.97 22.98 23.87
N SER A 277 -43.74 23.22 25.15
CA SER A 277 -44.50 22.64 26.26
C SER A 277 -44.88 23.73 27.26
N ARG A 278 -45.84 23.44 28.15
CA ARG A 278 -46.37 24.41 29.11
C ARG A 278 -46.58 23.76 30.47
N GLU A 279 -46.27 24.52 31.51
CA GLU A 279 -46.49 24.14 32.91
C GLU A 279 -47.52 25.11 33.51
N PHE A 280 -48.44 24.58 34.32
CA PHE A 280 -49.48 25.36 35.00
C PHE A 280 -49.29 25.30 36.51
N GLU A 281 -49.67 26.38 37.18
CA GLU A 281 -49.78 26.48 38.65
C GLU A 281 -51.24 26.82 38.97
N GLY A 282 -52.00 25.83 39.42
CA GLY A 282 -53.46 25.94 39.52
C GLY A 282 -54.13 26.11 38.14
N LYS A 283 -54.97 27.14 37.99
CA LYS A 283 -55.61 27.50 36.70
C LYS A 283 -54.76 28.46 35.85
N GLY A 284 -53.64 28.96 36.38
CA GLY A 284 -52.78 29.93 35.71
C GLY A 284 -51.61 29.27 34.97
N LEU A 285 -51.23 29.81 33.82
CA LEU A 285 -50.00 29.43 33.14
C LEU A 285 -48.81 29.84 34.01
N LYS A 286 -47.95 28.88 34.36
CA LYS A 286 -46.74 29.13 35.16
C LYS A 286 -45.56 29.49 34.27
N LYS A 287 -45.32 28.65 33.25
CA LYS A 287 -44.28 28.88 32.24
C LYS A 287 -44.54 28.14 30.94
N VAL A 288 -43.97 28.68 29.88
CA VAL A 288 -43.84 28.03 28.56
C VAL A 288 -42.39 27.62 28.41
N ILE A 289 -42.15 26.34 28.11
CA ILE A 289 -40.82 25.78 27.94
C ILE A 289 -40.67 25.41 26.47
N ILE A 290 -39.64 25.96 25.82
CA ILE A 290 -39.27 25.57 24.46
C ILE A 290 -37.96 24.81 24.45
N LYS A 291 -37.88 23.81 23.57
CA LYS A 291 -36.66 23.04 23.28
C LYS A 291 -36.34 23.16 21.81
N LYS A 292 -35.18 23.75 21.48
CA LYS A 292 -34.69 23.78 20.10
C LYS A 292 -34.23 22.38 19.71
N GLU A 293 -34.77 21.83 18.63
CA GLU A 293 -34.31 20.51 18.19
C GLU A 293 -32.93 20.56 17.54
N HIS A 294 -32.20 19.45 17.67
CA HIS A 294 -30.93 19.23 16.99
C HIS A 294 -31.16 19.21 15.47
N ILE A 295 -30.63 20.22 14.78
CA ILE A 295 -30.60 20.24 13.32
C ILE A 295 -29.29 19.60 12.87
N ASP A 296 -29.37 18.41 12.30
CA ASP A 296 -28.22 17.71 11.73
C ASP A 296 -28.02 18.10 10.27
N LEU A 297 -26.93 18.80 9.98
CA LEU A 297 -26.51 19.09 8.60
C LEU A 297 -25.22 18.34 8.28
N VAL A 298 -25.19 17.70 7.10
CA VAL A 298 -24.06 16.88 6.66
C VAL A 298 -23.44 17.47 5.40
N PHE A 299 -22.18 17.88 5.50
CA PHE A 299 -21.39 18.45 4.41
C PHE A 299 -20.35 17.46 3.89
N LEU A 300 -19.97 17.60 2.62
CA LEU A 300 -18.96 16.75 2.00
C LEU A 300 -17.54 17.07 2.51
N ASN A 301 -17.25 18.35 2.81
CA ASN A 301 -15.92 18.78 3.21
C ASN A 301 -15.95 20.01 4.14
N THR A 302 -14.78 20.33 4.71
CA THR A 302 -14.60 21.46 5.66
C THR A 302 -14.84 22.81 5.01
N ASN A 303 -14.62 22.93 3.69
CA ASN A 303 -14.77 24.19 2.97
C ASN A 303 -16.24 24.57 2.81
N ASP A 304 -17.10 23.60 2.52
CA ASP A 304 -18.55 23.82 2.42
C ASP A 304 -19.15 24.14 3.79
N CYS A 305 -18.69 23.44 4.83
CA CYS A 305 -19.04 23.74 6.22
C CYS A 305 -18.58 25.15 6.64
N SER A 306 -17.36 25.56 6.28
CA SER A 306 -16.84 26.89 6.62
C SER A 306 -17.57 28.02 5.90
N LYS A 307 -18.01 27.79 4.64
CA LYS A 307 -18.85 28.74 3.90
C LYS A 307 -20.22 28.88 4.56
N TYR A 308 -20.87 27.77 4.92
CA TYR A 308 -22.17 27.79 5.59
C TYR A 308 -22.13 28.50 6.93
N LEU A 309 -21.09 28.23 7.73
CA LEU A 309 -20.90 28.88 9.04
C LEU A 309 -20.32 30.30 8.92
N GLU A 310 -19.90 30.75 7.73
CA GLU A 310 -19.20 32.02 7.49
C GLU A 310 -18.02 32.22 8.47
N VAL A 311 -17.20 31.20 8.61
CA VAL A 311 -15.98 31.21 9.43
C VAL A 311 -14.79 30.74 8.60
N SER A 312 -13.57 30.96 9.09
CA SER A 312 -12.38 30.39 8.42
C SER A 312 -12.40 28.86 8.50
N GLY A 313 -11.88 28.18 7.46
CA GLY A 313 -11.72 26.72 7.50
C GLY A 313 -10.84 26.25 8.66
N THR A 314 -9.92 27.10 9.13
CA THR A 314 -9.11 26.88 10.35
C THR A 314 -9.98 26.85 11.60
N ALA A 315 -10.98 27.73 11.72
CA ALA A 315 -11.91 27.75 12.86
C ALA A 315 -12.74 26.47 12.93
N VAL A 316 -13.23 25.95 11.79
CA VAL A 316 -13.94 24.66 11.72
C VAL A 316 -13.01 23.50 12.09
N SER A 317 -11.77 23.51 11.58
CA SER A 317 -10.79 22.45 11.87
C SER A 317 -10.40 22.39 13.35
N ASN A 318 -10.23 23.55 13.97
CA ASN A 318 -9.94 23.66 15.39
C ASN A 318 -11.16 23.25 16.24
N ALA A 319 -12.39 23.60 15.83
CA ALA A 319 -13.60 23.17 16.52
C ALA A 319 -13.71 21.63 16.56
N ILE A 320 -13.45 20.96 15.43
CA ILE A 320 -13.40 19.50 15.35
C ILE A 320 -12.28 18.93 16.24
N LYS A 321 -11.10 19.55 16.24
CA LYS A 321 -9.91 19.04 16.95
C LYS A 321 -10.02 19.17 18.47
N PHE A 322 -10.58 20.29 18.94
CA PHE A 322 -10.60 20.66 20.35
C PHE A 322 -12.00 20.54 20.98
N GLY A 323 -13.03 20.21 20.21
CA GLY A 323 -14.38 19.92 20.71
C GLY A 323 -15.14 21.15 21.20
N TYR A 324 -14.80 22.36 20.73
CA TYR A 324 -15.52 23.58 21.09
C TYR A 324 -16.62 23.93 20.07
N LEU A 325 -17.59 24.73 20.50
CA LEU A 325 -18.69 25.20 19.66
C LEU A 325 -18.20 26.20 18.59
N CYS A 326 -18.47 25.92 17.32
CA CYS A 326 -18.21 26.84 16.21
C CYS A 326 -19.49 27.61 15.88
N LYS A 327 -19.55 28.92 16.15
CA LYS A 327 -20.81 29.71 16.05
C LYS A 327 -22.01 29.05 16.75
N GLY A 328 -21.80 28.48 17.94
CA GLY A 328 -22.88 27.85 18.72
C GLY A 328 -23.36 26.49 18.20
N VAL A 329 -22.68 25.90 17.21
CA VAL A 329 -22.93 24.51 16.77
C VAL A 329 -21.75 23.61 17.08
N ILE A 330 -22.05 22.36 17.39
CA ILE A 330 -21.06 21.29 17.49
C ILE A 330 -20.72 20.85 16.06
N VAL A 331 -19.43 20.68 15.78
CA VAL A 331 -18.93 20.25 14.47
C VAL A 331 -18.14 18.96 14.64
N GLU A 332 -18.58 17.90 13.96
CA GLU A 332 -17.97 16.58 14.03
C GLU A 332 -17.55 16.08 12.65
N ARG A 333 -16.43 15.35 12.60
CA ARG A 333 -16.00 14.64 11.40
C ARG A 333 -16.50 13.19 11.47
N LEU A 334 -17.40 12.83 10.57
CA LEU A 334 -17.83 11.44 10.37
C LEU A 334 -16.69 10.68 9.70
N LYS A 335 -16.25 9.59 10.32
CA LYS A 335 -15.29 8.66 9.70
C LYS A 335 -16.06 7.78 8.69
N PRO A 336 -15.46 7.45 7.53
CA PRO A 336 -16.09 6.56 6.55
C PRO A 336 -16.35 5.16 7.11
#